data_AF-A0A7S2QX29-F1
#
_entry.id   AF-A0A7S2QX29-F1
#
_cell.length_a   1.000
_cell.length_b   1.000
_cell.length_c   1.000
_cell.angle_alpha   90.00
_cell.angle_beta   90.00
_cell.angle_gamma   90.00
#
_symmetry.space_group_name_H-M   'P 1'
#
loop_
_entity.id
_entity.type
_entity.pdbx_description
1 polymer ?
#
loop_
_entity_poly.entity_id
_entity_poly.type
_entity_poly.pdbx_seq_one_letter_code
_entity_poly.pdbx_strand_id
1 'polypeptide(L)'
;LEASREDFVRDGVKDVDVVLTTGEASALFERLGMCHLRDAPTAPMDPWVTVNEPAPESVHAAPVVSSSGAYAEYVFRRWAAEAHGVDVRDIEWVKLRNSDM
;
A
#
# COMPACT_ATOMS: atom_id res chain seq x y z
N LEU A 1 -8.48 -15.99 0.73
CA LEU A 1 -7.90 -14.71 0.27
C LEU A 1 -7.94 -13.74 1.46
N GLU A 2 -7.07 -12.74 1.50
CA GLU A 2 -7.03 -11.81 2.66
C GLU A 2 -8.40 -11.16 2.93
N ALA A 3 -9.01 -10.55 1.91
CA ALA A 3 -10.34 -9.94 2.01
C ALA A 3 -11.49 -10.89 2.38
N SER A 4 -11.29 -12.21 2.21
CA SER A 4 -12.33 -13.20 2.53
C SER A 4 -12.28 -13.70 3.97
N ARG A 5 -11.28 -13.28 4.75
CA ARG A 5 -11.11 -13.77 6.13
C ARG A 5 -12.29 -13.35 7.02
N GLU A 6 -12.59 -14.18 8.01
CA GLU A 6 -13.72 -13.95 8.93
C GLU A 6 -13.46 -12.82 9.92
N ASP A 7 -12.18 -12.54 10.23
CA ASP A 7 -11.76 -11.48 11.13
C ASP A 7 -11.71 -10.08 10.48
N PHE A 8 -11.99 -9.97 9.17
CA PHE A 8 -12.07 -8.70 8.44
C PHE A 8 -13.52 -8.22 8.36
N VAL A 9 -14.11 -7.97 9.53
CA VAL A 9 -15.51 -7.57 9.71
C VAL A 9 -15.60 -6.51 10.80
N ARG A 10 -16.30 -5.42 10.54
CA ARG A 10 -16.63 -4.36 11.50
C ARG A 10 -18.14 -4.15 11.56
N ASP A 11 -18.70 -4.18 12.76
CA ASP A 11 -20.15 -4.00 12.98
C ASP A 11 -21.02 -4.94 12.14
N GLY A 12 -20.54 -6.16 11.88
CA GLY A 12 -21.23 -7.17 11.07
C GLY A 12 -21.10 -6.98 9.56
N VAL A 13 -20.30 -6.02 9.09
CA VAL A 13 -20.05 -5.73 7.67
C VAL A 13 -18.60 -6.05 7.32
N LYS A 14 -18.36 -6.60 6.13
CA LYS A 14 -17.00 -6.87 5.64
C LYS A 14 -16.21 -5.57 5.47
N ASP A 15 -14.94 -5.56 5.87
CA ASP A 15 -14.07 -4.39 5.68
C ASP A 15 -13.74 -4.15 4.19
N VAL A 16 -13.81 -5.18 3.35
CA VAL A 16 -13.53 -5.12 1.90
C VAL A 16 -14.61 -5.89 1.13
N ASP A 17 -15.34 -5.18 0.28
CA ASP A 17 -16.43 -5.78 -0.52
C ASP A 17 -15.94 -6.52 -1.77
N VAL A 18 -14.96 -5.93 -2.46
CA VAL A 18 -14.45 -6.45 -3.74
C VAL A 18 -12.95 -6.26 -3.84
N VAL A 19 -12.29 -7.24 -4.44
CA VAL A 19 -10.88 -7.17 -4.82
C VAL A 19 -10.80 -7.30 -6.33
N LEU A 20 -10.15 -6.33 -6.97
CA LEU A 20 -9.80 -6.39 -8.38
C LEU A 20 -8.30 -6.49 -8.52
N THR A 21 -7.85 -7.47 -9.28
CA THR A 21 -6.47 -7.51 -9.76
C THR A 21 -6.24 -6.40 -10.79
N THR A 22 -4.98 -6.03 -11.00
CA THR A 22 -4.61 -5.04 -12.03
C THR A 22 -5.14 -5.44 -13.41
N GLY A 23 -5.08 -6.73 -13.76
CA GLY A 23 -5.60 -7.23 -15.04
C GLY A 23 -7.11 -7.08 -15.19
N GLU A 24 -7.88 -7.36 -14.13
CA GLU A 24 -9.33 -7.17 -14.14
C GLU A 24 -9.71 -5.69 -14.26
N ALA A 25 -9.01 -4.80 -13.54
CA ALA A 25 -9.21 -3.36 -13.67
C ALA A 25 -8.91 -2.86 -15.09
N SER A 26 -7.79 -3.30 -15.69
CA SER A 26 -7.45 -2.97 -17.08
C SER A 26 -8.52 -3.43 -18.07
N ALA A 27 -9.01 -4.65 -17.95
CA ALA A 27 -10.06 -5.18 -18.83
C ALA A 27 -11.38 -4.40 -18.70
N LEU A 28 -11.71 -3.89 -17.50
CA LEU A 28 -12.90 -3.05 -17.30
C LEU A 28 -12.76 -1.71 -18.04
N PHE A 29 -11.61 -1.06 -17.98
CA PHE A 29 -11.37 0.20 -18.69
C PHE A 29 -11.53 0.03 -20.21
N GLU A 30 -10.96 -1.04 -20.77
CA GLU A 30 -11.10 -1.35 -22.20
C GLU A 30 -12.57 -1.57 -22.60
N ARG A 31 -13.32 -2.33 -21.81
CA ARG A 31 -14.74 -2.60 -22.06
C ARG A 31 -15.61 -1.35 -22.00
N LEU A 32 -15.23 -0.37 -21.18
CA LEU A 32 -15.91 0.91 -21.06
C LEU A 32 -15.50 1.92 -22.15
N GLY A 33 -14.60 1.53 -23.05
CA GLY A 33 -14.06 2.44 -24.08
C GLY A 33 -13.21 3.57 -23.50
N MET A 34 -12.65 3.37 -22.31
CA MET A 34 -11.76 4.34 -21.69
C MET A 34 -10.37 4.29 -22.33
N CYS A 35 -9.65 5.41 -22.26
CA CYS A 35 -8.26 5.46 -22.69
C CYS A 35 -7.39 4.52 -21.86
N HIS A 36 -6.32 4.00 -22.47
CA HIS A 36 -5.31 3.23 -21.76
C HIS A 36 -4.70 4.05 -20.62
N LEU A 37 -4.40 3.43 -19.47
CA LEU A 37 -3.93 4.13 -18.25
C LEU A 37 -2.70 5.04 -18.48
N ARG A 38 -1.81 4.67 -19.40
CA ARG A 38 -0.64 5.48 -19.79
C ARG A 38 -1.03 6.85 -20.38
N ASP A 39 -2.17 6.91 -21.04
CA ASP A 39 -2.63 8.09 -21.78
C ASP A 39 -3.71 8.86 -20.98
N ALA A 40 -4.06 8.38 -19.79
CA ALA A 40 -5.01 9.02 -18.89
C ALA A 40 -4.42 10.32 -18.30
N PRO A 41 -5.21 11.39 -18.15
CA PRO A 41 -4.75 12.61 -17.52
C PRO A 41 -4.50 12.38 -16.02
N THR A 42 -3.46 13.03 -15.48
CA THR A 42 -3.24 13.04 -14.04
C THR A 42 -4.40 13.74 -13.33
N ALA A 43 -4.92 13.12 -12.29
CA ALA A 43 -5.89 13.70 -11.38
C ALA A 43 -5.36 13.61 -9.94
N PRO A 44 -5.69 14.57 -9.05
CA PRO A 44 -5.38 14.44 -7.64
C PRO A 44 -6.13 13.24 -7.06
N MET A 45 -5.46 12.49 -6.19
CA MET A 45 -6.13 11.43 -5.41
C MET A 45 -6.97 12.09 -4.32
N ASP A 46 -8.21 11.62 -4.14
CA ASP A 46 -9.03 12.08 -3.03
C ASP A 46 -8.36 11.78 -1.68
N PRO A 47 -8.44 12.68 -0.69
CA PRO A 47 -7.91 12.42 0.63
C PRO A 47 -8.57 11.18 1.24
N TRP A 48 -7.76 10.28 1.80
CA TRP A 48 -8.22 9.06 2.48
C TRP A 48 -8.96 9.34 3.79
N VAL A 49 -9.02 10.60 4.20
CA VAL A 49 -9.67 11.05 5.43
C VAL A 49 -10.51 12.29 5.20
N THR A 50 -11.56 12.40 6.01
CA THR A 50 -12.34 13.62 6.12
C THR A 50 -11.50 14.73 6.77
N VAL A 51 -11.84 16.00 6.55
CA VAL A 51 -11.17 17.17 7.17
C VAL A 51 -11.05 17.10 8.70
N ASN A 52 -11.79 16.20 9.36
CA ASN A 52 -11.86 16.08 10.81
C ASN A 52 -11.00 14.95 11.39
N GLU A 53 -10.41 14.09 10.56
CA GLU A 53 -9.58 12.98 11.04
C GLU A 53 -8.22 12.97 10.31
N PRO A 54 -7.10 12.89 11.03
CA PRO A 54 -5.80 12.75 10.39
C PRO A 54 -5.70 11.37 9.73
N ALA A 55 -5.07 11.32 8.54
CA ALA A 55 -4.81 10.05 7.86
C ALA A 55 -3.96 9.14 8.76
N PRO A 56 -4.31 7.85 8.88
CA PRO A 56 -3.42 6.93 9.58
C PRO A 56 -2.06 6.90 8.88
N GLU A 57 -0.99 6.78 9.67
CA GLU A 57 0.40 6.90 9.19
C GLU A 57 0.72 5.90 8.04
N SER A 58 0.00 4.78 7.99
CA SER A 58 0.06 3.78 6.92
C SER A 58 -0.34 4.31 5.54
N VAL A 59 -1.20 5.34 5.47
CA VAL A 59 -1.57 6.01 4.21
C VAL A 59 -0.40 6.84 3.68
N HIS A 60 0.39 7.43 4.57
CA HIS A 60 1.63 8.12 4.19
C HIS A 60 2.73 7.16 3.75
N ALA A 61 2.68 5.92 4.24
CA ALA A 61 3.59 4.86 3.81
C ALA A 61 3.21 4.29 2.44
N ALA A 62 1.92 4.29 2.06
CA ALA A 62 1.41 3.65 0.83
C ALA A 62 2.18 3.98 -0.47
N PRO A 63 2.61 5.23 -0.74
CA PRO A 63 3.42 5.54 -1.93
C PRO A 63 4.85 5.00 -1.87
N VAL A 64 5.38 4.77 -0.66
CA VAL A 64 6.77 4.36 -0.39
C VAL A 64 6.87 2.84 -0.23
N VAL A 65 5.80 2.17 0.22
CA VAL A 65 5.80 0.74 0.62
C VAL A 65 5.36 -0.25 -0.45
N SER A 66 5.24 0.18 -1.71
CA SER A 66 4.71 -0.67 -2.80
C SER A 66 5.70 -1.71 -3.34
N SER A 67 6.96 -1.71 -2.88
CA SER A 67 7.98 -2.68 -3.28
C SER A 67 8.27 -3.70 -2.17
N SER A 68 8.82 -4.85 -2.57
CA SER A 68 9.21 -5.90 -1.62
C SER A 68 10.18 -5.36 -0.58
N GLY A 69 9.84 -5.50 0.70
CA GLY A 69 10.65 -5.04 1.83
C GLY A 69 10.40 -3.60 2.26
N ALA A 70 9.65 -2.80 1.49
CA ALA A 70 9.52 -1.37 1.79
C ALA A 70 8.68 -1.09 3.05
N TYR A 71 7.65 -1.88 3.35
CA TYR A 71 6.95 -1.77 4.65
C TYR A 71 7.85 -2.17 5.83
N ALA A 72 8.68 -3.20 5.67
CA ALA A 72 9.64 -3.59 6.69
C ALA A 72 10.70 -2.51 6.92
N GLU A 73 11.17 -1.87 5.86
CA GLU A 73 12.06 -0.70 5.92
C GLU A 73 11.41 0.48 6.64
N TYR A 74 10.14 0.80 6.35
CA TYR A 74 9.39 1.82 7.08
C TYR A 74 9.34 1.52 8.59
N VAL A 75 8.95 0.29 8.97
CA VAL A 75 8.90 -0.15 10.37
C VAL A 75 10.27 -0.03 11.05
N PHE A 76 11.33 -0.48 10.38
CA PHE A 76 12.69 -0.41 10.91
C PHE A 76 13.15 1.03 11.17
N ARG A 77 12.97 1.92 10.19
CA ARG A 77 13.33 3.34 10.31
C ARG A 77 12.55 4.00 11.45
N ARG A 78 11.24 3.73 11.54
CA ARG A 78 10.38 4.25 12.61
C ARG A 78 10.87 3.79 13.99
N TRP A 79 11.14 2.50 14.14
CA TRP A 79 11.65 1.94 15.38
C TRP A 79 13.02 2.51 15.77
N ALA A 80 13.96 2.66 14.83
CA ALA A 80 15.27 3.24 15.10
C ALA A 80 15.18 4.70 15.59
N ALA A 81 14.28 5.48 15.00
CA ALA A 81 14.02 6.86 15.42
C ALA A 81 13.40 6.90 16.83
N GLU A 82 12.41 6.07 17.13
CA GLU A 82 11.70 6.09 18.41
C GLU A 82 12.50 5.48 19.57
N ALA A 83 13.11 4.31 19.35
CA ALA A 83 13.81 3.56 20.39
C ALA A 83 15.22 4.12 20.67
N HIS A 84 15.85 4.72 19.65
CA HIS A 84 17.26 5.10 19.71
C HIS A 84 17.56 6.54 19.27
N GLY A 85 16.56 7.31 18.83
CA GLY A 85 16.79 8.67 18.32
C GLY A 85 17.64 8.72 17.05
N VAL A 86 17.71 7.61 16.29
CA VAL A 86 18.55 7.50 15.09
C VAL A 86 17.70 7.70 13.84
N ASP A 87 18.07 8.68 13.02
CA ASP A 87 17.48 8.91 11.70
C ASP A 87 18.18 8.02 10.64
N VAL A 88 17.57 6.88 10.32
CA VAL A 88 18.06 5.96 9.28
C VAL A 88 17.54 6.41 7.91
N ARG A 89 18.44 6.96 7.09
CA ARG A 89 18.10 7.52 5.77
C ARG A 89 18.18 6.50 4.63
N ASP A 90 19.12 5.58 4.73
CA ASP A 90 19.41 4.58 3.70
C ASP A 90 19.60 3.20 4.37
N ILE A 91 19.02 2.18 3.75
CA ILE A 91 19.21 0.77 4.14
C ILE A 91 19.88 0.07 2.97
N GLU A 92 21.08 -0.46 3.20
CA GLU A 92 21.73 -1.32 2.23
C GLU A 92 21.24 -2.75 2.41
N TRP A 93 20.49 -3.24 1.43
CA TRP A 93 20.01 -4.62 1.42
C TRP A 93 21.13 -5.57 0.98
N VAL A 94 21.52 -6.48 1.87
CA VAL A 94 22.58 -7.46 1.60
C VAL A 94 21.96 -8.82 1.29
N LYS A 95 22.41 -9.47 0.20
CA LYS A 95 22.03 -10.85 -0.11
C LYS A 95 22.66 -11.81 0.91
N LEU A 96 21.82 -12.59 1.58
CA LEU A 96 22.29 -13.65 2.46
C LEU A 96 22.88 -14.81 1.63
N ARG A 97 23.91 -15.48 2.17
CA ARG A 97 24.62 -16.58 1.45
C ARG A 97 23.74 -17.78 1.09
N ASN A 98 22.58 -17.91 1.74
CA ASN A 98 21.57 -18.95 1.51
C ASN A 98 20.24 -18.32 1.05
N SER A 99 20.25 -17.38 0.12
CA SER A 99 18.99 -16.93 -0.49
C SER A 99 18.34 -18.11 -1.21
N ASP A 100 17.02 -18.26 -1.06
CA ASP A 100 16.22 -19.29 -1.75
C ASP A 100 16.59 -19.32 -3.24
N MET A 101 16.87 -20.54 -3.73
CA MET A 101 17.26 -20.83 -5.10
C MET A 101 16.05 -20.77 -6.04
#